data_AF-A0A800C9S4-F1
#
_entry.id   AF-A0A800C9S4-F1
#
_cell.length_a   1.000
_cell.length_b   1.000
_cell.length_c   1.000
_cell.angle_alpha   90.00
_cell.angle_beta   90.00
_cell.angle_gamma   90.00
#
_symmetry.space_group_name_H-M   'P 1'
#
loop_
_entity.id
_entity.type
_entity.pdbx_description
1 polymer ?
#
loop_
_entity_poly.entity_id
_entity_poly.type
_entity_poly.pdbx_seq_one_letter_code
_entity_poly.pdbx_strand_id
1 'polypeptide(L)'
;MRLDPPAPEPGQEATLWVTDVHPWSYVLLVVNGQPVRQVEWRAQPSGVWTWKWTFVAPDEEAYSLVFYHDCHTGCVERGRMHIGMGEPPTPTDLTPTKLGVVSVHPQRDWRGRSGWDVELTYAQLSEEAFWGIDDLAMRVHQATRKGLRVLVRVDYAQGQSMPPRADQLALTEYLQYLRRLARDERLRGVYGYVLGSGFNELNSNSRAPERPVTPEWYARIFNGYGEPVTHADNAVQAIRAENPYVRVLVGPVRPWNTDQDGDRRYAIDAPWLNYMNTLVATLDEGARTKSAAGIPLTAPDGFALHVPGRPEAAEAIGRKGYEEP
;
A
#
# COMPACT_ATOMS: atom_id res chain seq x y z
N MET A 1 -8.66 19.89 21.43
CA MET A 1 -8.54 20.55 20.11
C MET A 1 -9.40 21.80 20.13
N ARG A 2 -8.94 22.89 19.51
CA ARG A 2 -9.66 24.18 19.43
C ARG A 2 -9.58 24.68 17.99
N LEU A 3 -10.71 25.05 17.40
CA LEU A 3 -10.83 25.57 16.04
C LEU A 3 -11.30 27.03 16.07
N ASP A 4 -10.78 27.86 15.18
CA ASP A 4 -11.20 29.26 15.00
C ASP A 4 -11.28 29.61 13.50
N PRO A 5 -12.44 30.06 12.99
CA PRO A 5 -13.72 30.10 13.69
C PRO A 5 -14.20 28.67 14.06
N PRO A 6 -15.08 28.50 15.06
CA PRO A 6 -15.50 27.17 15.51
C PRO A 6 -16.34 26.40 14.48
N ALA A 7 -16.96 27.10 13.53
CA ALA A 7 -17.72 26.55 12.41
C ALA A 7 -17.39 27.35 11.15
N PRO A 8 -16.24 27.09 10.49
CA PRO A 8 -15.84 27.82 9.30
C PRO A 8 -16.76 27.50 8.12
N GLU A 9 -17.14 28.52 7.37
CA GLU A 9 -17.88 28.37 6.11
C GLU A 9 -16.97 27.80 5.00
N PRO A 10 -17.52 27.12 3.98
CA PRO A 10 -16.76 26.69 2.81
C PRO A 10 -15.89 27.79 2.20
N GLY A 11 -14.61 27.50 1.96
CA GLY A 11 -13.64 28.47 1.44
C GLY A 11 -13.10 29.48 2.47
N GLN A 12 -13.58 29.44 3.72
CA GLN A 12 -13.05 30.28 4.80
C GLN A 12 -11.74 29.70 5.36
N GLU A 13 -10.77 30.57 5.65
CA GLU A 13 -9.57 30.16 6.39
C GLU A 13 -9.93 29.85 7.85
N ALA A 14 -9.44 28.71 8.34
CA ALA A 14 -9.60 28.26 9.72
C ALA A 14 -8.25 27.88 10.33
N THR A 15 -8.13 28.08 11.63
CA THR A 15 -6.94 27.70 12.41
C THR A 15 -7.29 26.66 13.47
N LEU A 16 -6.56 25.55 13.49
CA LEU A 16 -6.69 24.50 14.49
C LEU A 16 -5.49 24.52 15.44
N TRP A 17 -5.77 24.46 16.74
CA TRP A 17 -4.80 24.18 17.78
C TRP A 17 -5.09 22.83 18.41
N VAL A 18 -4.06 21.99 18.49
CA VAL A 18 -4.09 20.73 19.24
C VAL A 18 -3.17 20.88 20.43
N THR A 19 -3.64 20.44 21.60
CA THR A 19 -2.94 20.59 22.88
C THR A 19 -2.90 19.23 23.56
N ASP A 20 -1.70 18.80 23.98
CA ASP A 20 -1.46 17.51 24.65
C ASP A 20 -0.35 17.64 25.70
N VAL A 21 -0.30 16.71 26.66
CA VAL A 21 0.76 16.61 27.66
C VAL A 21 1.99 15.85 27.13
N HIS A 22 1.84 15.05 26.06
CA HIS A 22 2.93 14.32 25.45
C HIS A 22 3.62 15.14 24.34
N PRO A 23 4.97 15.19 24.28
CA PRO A 23 5.71 15.98 23.30
C PRO A 23 5.88 15.27 21.94
N TRP A 24 4.80 15.01 21.22
CA TRP A 24 4.86 14.35 19.92
C TRP A 24 5.69 15.13 18.89
N SER A 25 6.73 14.50 18.33
CA SER A 25 7.62 15.13 17.34
C SER A 25 7.19 14.92 15.89
N TYR A 26 6.50 13.81 15.61
CA TYR A 26 6.07 13.43 14.26
C TYR A 26 4.54 13.46 14.16
N VAL A 27 4.01 14.66 14.02
CA VAL A 27 2.57 14.90 14.00
C VAL A 27 2.06 15.27 12.62
N LEU A 28 0.79 14.96 12.35
CA LEU A 28 0.12 15.33 11.12
C LEU A 28 -1.33 15.74 11.43
N LEU A 29 -1.79 16.79 10.76
CA LEU A 29 -3.22 17.09 10.66
C LEU A 29 -3.71 16.68 9.28
N VAL A 30 -4.82 15.97 9.23
CA VAL A 30 -5.53 15.62 8.01
C VAL A 30 -6.91 16.30 8.02
N VAL A 31 -7.23 17.02 6.95
CA VAL A 31 -8.53 17.65 6.70
C VAL A 31 -9.16 16.92 5.54
N ASN A 32 -10.24 16.18 5.81
CA ASN A 32 -10.97 15.41 4.81
C ASN A 32 -10.08 14.52 3.91
N GLY A 33 -9.15 13.79 4.54
CA GLY A 33 -8.18 12.94 3.85
C GLY A 33 -6.96 13.64 3.28
N GLN A 34 -6.90 14.97 3.29
CA GLN A 34 -5.75 15.74 2.80
C GLN A 34 -4.82 16.19 3.94
N PRO A 35 -3.51 15.94 3.85
CA PRO A 35 -2.56 16.44 4.85
C PRO A 35 -2.47 17.97 4.80
N VAL A 36 -2.38 18.58 5.98
CA VAL A 36 -2.19 20.04 6.14
C VAL A 36 -0.85 20.33 6.76
N ARG A 37 -0.13 21.27 6.15
CA ARG A 37 1.17 21.71 6.64
C ARG A 37 1.04 22.38 8.01
N GLN A 38 1.86 21.94 8.95
CA GLN A 38 1.97 22.58 10.25
C GLN A 38 2.58 23.98 10.14
N VAL A 39 2.02 24.93 10.88
CA VAL A 39 2.49 26.32 10.94
C VAL A 39 3.54 26.49 12.03
N GLU A 40 3.22 26.08 13.26
CA GLU A 40 4.13 26.20 14.40
C GLU A 40 3.79 25.17 15.49
N TRP A 41 4.68 25.01 16.47
CA TRP A 41 4.39 24.38 17.76
C TRP A 41 5.09 25.14 18.88
N ARG A 42 4.56 25.00 20.10
CA ARG A 42 5.14 25.61 21.30
C ARG A 42 5.00 24.69 22.50
N ALA A 43 6.08 24.56 23.27
CA ALA A 43 6.05 24.01 24.62
C ALA A 43 5.63 25.12 25.60
N GLN A 44 4.67 24.83 26.46
CA GLN A 44 4.21 25.75 27.50
C GLN A 44 4.93 25.44 28.82
N PRO A 45 5.17 26.45 29.68
CA PRO A 45 5.77 26.24 31.01
C PRO A 45 4.98 25.26 31.90
N SER A 46 3.70 25.06 31.62
CA SER A 46 2.81 24.09 32.28
C SER A 46 3.11 22.63 31.94
N GLY A 47 4.11 22.34 31.10
CA GLY A 47 4.44 20.99 30.63
C GLY A 47 3.52 20.50 29.50
N VAL A 48 2.76 21.42 28.89
CA VAL A 48 1.79 21.13 27.83
C VAL A 48 2.34 21.60 26.48
N TRP A 49 2.10 20.82 25.44
CA TRP A 49 2.53 21.09 24.07
C TRP A 49 1.34 21.51 23.22
N THR A 50 1.54 22.49 22.35
CA THR A 50 0.51 22.97 21.43
C THR A 50 1.05 23.07 20.02
N TRP A 51 0.36 22.46 19.07
CA TRP A 51 0.65 22.53 17.64
C TRP A 51 -0.46 23.32 16.94
N LYS A 52 -0.09 24.07 15.90
CA LYS A 52 -0.98 24.95 15.15
C LYS A 52 -0.94 24.63 13.65
N TRP A 53 -2.11 24.58 13.04
CA TRP A 53 -2.32 24.48 11.60
C TRP A 53 -3.29 25.54 11.12
N THR A 54 -3.11 25.96 9.87
CA THR A 54 -4.05 26.83 9.15
C THR A 54 -4.41 26.14 7.84
N PHE A 55 -5.70 26.15 7.49
CA PHE A 55 -6.22 25.53 6.27
C PHE A 55 -7.45 26.28 5.77
N VAL A 56 -7.82 26.07 4.52
CA VAL A 56 -9.08 26.56 3.95
C VAL A 56 -10.13 25.47 4.10
N ALA A 57 -11.28 25.81 4.68
CA ALA A 57 -12.39 24.88 4.85
C ALA A 57 -12.82 24.29 3.49
N PRO A 58 -12.95 22.97 3.36
CA PRO A 58 -13.37 22.32 2.12
C PRO A 58 -14.74 22.81 1.64
N ASP A 59 -14.99 22.69 0.33
CA ASP A 59 -16.29 22.93 -0.30
C ASP A 59 -17.26 21.75 -0.09
N GLU A 60 -17.37 21.30 1.16
CA GLU A 60 -18.28 20.23 1.60
C GLU A 60 -19.04 20.70 2.85
N GLU A 61 -20.34 20.39 2.92
CA GLU A 61 -21.18 20.76 4.07
C GLU A 61 -20.74 20.13 5.39
N ALA A 62 -20.06 18.98 5.31
CA ALA A 62 -19.47 18.30 6.46
C ALA A 62 -18.11 17.69 6.11
N TYR A 63 -17.16 17.77 7.04
CA TYR A 63 -15.83 17.19 6.89
C TYR A 63 -15.18 16.87 8.24
N SER A 64 -14.16 16.01 8.21
CA SER A 64 -13.41 15.59 9.40
C SER A 64 -12.02 16.23 9.48
N LEU A 65 -11.63 16.62 10.68
CA LEU A 65 -10.27 16.98 11.08
C LEU A 65 -9.70 15.85 11.93
N VAL A 66 -8.58 15.27 11.54
CA VAL A 66 -7.96 14.15 12.27
C VAL A 66 -6.51 14.46 12.57
N PHE A 67 -6.15 14.37 13.85
CA PHE A 67 -4.79 14.57 14.33
C PHE A 67 -4.12 13.23 14.58
N TYR A 68 -2.92 13.08 14.03
CA TYR A 68 -2.09 11.89 14.16
C TYR A 68 -0.76 12.19 14.84
N HIS A 69 -0.21 11.19 15.52
CA HIS A 69 1.19 11.17 15.99
C HIS A 69 1.94 9.96 15.44
N ASP A 70 3.24 9.86 15.76
CA ASP A 70 4.17 8.80 15.37
C ASP A 70 4.28 8.54 13.86
N CYS A 71 3.97 9.53 13.03
CA CYS A 71 3.88 9.38 11.57
C CYS A 71 5.19 8.92 10.87
N HIS A 72 6.35 9.05 11.52
CA HIS A 72 7.62 8.48 11.06
C HIS A 72 7.63 6.94 10.98
N THR A 73 6.81 6.26 11.79
CA THR A 73 6.70 4.78 11.81
C THR A 73 5.33 4.27 11.38
N GLY A 74 4.42 5.17 11.02
CA GLY A 74 3.02 4.89 10.70
C GLY A 74 2.13 5.74 11.61
N CYS A 75 1.31 6.60 11.01
CA CYS A 75 0.49 7.54 11.78
C CYS A 75 -0.54 6.81 12.66
N VAL A 76 -0.69 7.24 13.92
CA VAL A 76 -1.68 6.76 14.88
C VAL A 76 -2.66 7.88 15.23
N GLU A 77 -3.97 7.63 15.11
CA GLU A 77 -5.00 8.63 15.41
C GLU A 77 -5.00 8.96 16.90
N ARG A 78 -4.91 10.25 17.20
CA ARG A 78 -4.93 10.76 18.56
C ARG A 78 -6.23 11.46 18.90
N GLY A 79 -6.89 12.04 17.90
CA GLY A 79 -8.18 12.67 18.06
C GLY A 79 -8.76 13.15 16.74
N ARG A 80 -10.08 13.34 16.77
CA ARG A 80 -10.89 13.69 15.63
C ARG A 80 -11.94 14.72 16.01
N MET A 81 -12.22 15.61 15.07
CA MET A 81 -13.28 16.62 15.14
C MET A 81 -14.07 16.58 13.83
N HIS A 82 -15.39 16.65 13.92
CA HIS A 82 -16.28 16.74 12.77
C HIS A 82 -16.86 18.15 12.70
N ILE A 83 -16.85 18.73 11.50
CA ILE A 83 -17.46 20.03 11.19
C ILE A 83 -18.65 19.75 10.29
N GLY A 84 -19.79 20.41 10.55
CA GLY A 84 -21.06 20.17 9.84
C GLY A 84 -21.97 19.14 10.53
N MET A 85 -23.17 18.91 9.97
CA MET A 85 -24.11 17.91 10.49
C MET A 85 -23.90 16.56 9.82
N GLY A 86 -23.42 15.59 10.60
CA GLY A 86 -23.27 14.19 10.19
C GLY A 86 -21.86 13.83 9.71
N GLU A 87 -21.48 12.58 9.90
CA GLU A 87 -20.31 12.01 9.23
C GLU A 87 -20.66 11.82 7.75
N PRO A 88 -19.79 12.18 6.79
CA PRO A 88 -20.10 11.99 5.38
C PRO A 88 -20.46 10.51 5.15
N PRO A 89 -21.64 10.21 4.59
CA PRO A 89 -22.11 8.83 4.51
C PRO A 89 -21.19 8.03 3.58
N THR A 90 -20.58 6.97 4.11
CA THR A 90 -19.95 5.96 3.26
C THR A 90 -21.07 5.27 2.46
N PRO A 91 -20.97 5.15 1.13
CA PRO A 91 -22.02 4.49 0.34
C PRO A 91 -22.19 3.02 0.78
N THR A 92 -23.34 2.67 1.37
CA THR A 92 -23.61 1.30 1.86
C THR A 92 -24.30 0.41 0.82
N ASP A 93 -24.97 0.99 -0.18
CA ASP A 93 -25.80 0.27 -1.16
C ASP A 93 -25.16 0.16 -2.55
N LEU A 94 -23.84 0.01 -2.60
CA LEU A 94 -23.13 -0.16 -3.88
C LEU A 94 -23.22 -1.59 -4.38
N THR A 95 -23.46 -1.75 -5.69
CA THR A 95 -23.41 -3.07 -6.34
C THR A 95 -21.95 -3.50 -6.54
N PRO A 96 -21.47 -4.59 -5.91
CA PRO A 96 -20.09 -5.05 -6.09
C PRO A 96 -19.82 -5.51 -7.52
N THR A 97 -18.60 -5.29 -8.01
CA THR A 97 -18.16 -5.71 -9.34
C THR A 97 -16.77 -6.34 -9.30
N LYS A 98 -16.40 -6.99 -10.41
CA LYS A 98 -15.03 -7.47 -10.66
C LYS A 98 -14.18 -6.45 -11.42
N LEU A 99 -14.70 -5.26 -11.70
CA LEU A 99 -14.00 -4.24 -12.46
C LEU A 99 -12.89 -3.65 -11.58
N GLY A 100 -11.68 -3.61 -12.12
CA GLY A 100 -10.51 -3.01 -11.48
C GLY A 100 -9.90 -1.94 -12.37
N VAL A 101 -9.38 -0.87 -11.76
CA VAL A 101 -8.56 0.13 -12.44
C VAL A 101 -7.29 0.38 -11.64
N VAL A 102 -6.20 0.73 -12.31
CA VAL A 102 -4.99 1.22 -11.67
C VAL A 102 -5.14 2.71 -11.48
N SER A 103 -4.97 3.19 -10.24
CA SER A 103 -5.10 4.59 -9.83
C SER A 103 -6.35 5.27 -10.39
N VAL A 104 -7.49 5.03 -9.74
CA VAL A 104 -8.77 5.60 -10.14
C VAL A 104 -8.72 7.13 -10.25
N HIS A 105 -9.25 7.66 -11.35
CA HIS A 105 -9.41 9.11 -11.47
C HIS A 105 -10.38 9.63 -10.38
N PRO A 106 -9.99 10.64 -9.56
CA PRO A 106 -10.81 11.14 -8.46
C PRO A 106 -12.16 11.73 -8.88
N GLN A 107 -12.37 12.05 -10.15
CA GLN A 107 -13.67 12.52 -10.67
C GLN A 107 -14.50 11.43 -11.36
N ARG A 108 -14.00 10.19 -11.46
CA ARG A 108 -14.74 9.09 -12.09
C ARG A 108 -16.02 8.79 -11.31
N ASP A 109 -17.14 8.78 -12.01
CA ASP A 109 -18.42 8.28 -11.52
C ASP A 109 -18.50 6.76 -11.71
N TRP A 110 -18.83 6.07 -10.61
CA TRP A 110 -18.97 4.61 -10.57
C TRP A 110 -20.42 4.14 -10.70
N ARG A 111 -21.39 5.05 -10.90
CA ARG A 111 -22.79 4.75 -11.18
C ARG A 111 -23.41 3.74 -10.21
N GLY A 112 -23.18 3.95 -8.91
CA GLY A 112 -23.68 3.07 -7.84
C GLY A 112 -22.99 1.71 -7.74
N ARG A 113 -21.77 1.56 -8.29
CA ARG A 113 -21.01 0.31 -8.28
C ARG A 113 -19.77 0.42 -7.40
N SER A 114 -19.38 -0.70 -6.78
CA SER A 114 -18.14 -0.86 -6.03
C SER A 114 -17.17 -1.71 -6.86
N GLY A 115 -16.09 -1.08 -7.32
CA GLY A 115 -14.99 -1.73 -8.04
C GLY A 115 -13.75 -1.90 -7.18
N TRP A 116 -12.67 -2.31 -7.84
CA TRP A 116 -11.33 -2.39 -7.28
C TRP A 116 -10.50 -1.21 -7.78
N ASP A 117 -9.77 -0.60 -6.87
CA ASP A 117 -8.73 0.36 -7.18
C ASP A 117 -7.38 -0.24 -6.80
N VAL A 118 -6.41 -0.17 -7.70
CA VAL A 118 -5.05 -0.66 -7.46
C VAL A 118 -4.12 0.54 -7.45
N GLU A 119 -3.69 0.90 -6.25
CA GLU A 119 -2.70 1.94 -6.02
C GLU A 119 -1.28 1.37 -6.03
N LEU A 120 -0.29 2.22 -6.28
CA LEU A 120 1.12 1.86 -6.32
C LEU A 120 1.92 2.72 -5.36
N THR A 121 2.87 2.10 -4.69
CA THR A 121 3.89 2.79 -3.92
C THR A 121 5.24 2.08 -4.00
N TYR A 122 6.30 2.83 -3.69
CA TYR A 122 7.68 2.38 -3.71
C TYR A 122 8.33 2.61 -2.35
N ALA A 123 8.97 1.58 -1.80
CA ALA A 123 9.65 1.70 -0.51
C ALA A 123 10.72 2.82 -0.50
N GLN A 124 11.49 2.94 -1.59
CA GLN A 124 12.55 3.95 -1.73
C GLN A 124 12.05 5.36 -2.05
N LEU A 125 10.77 5.55 -2.38
CA LEU A 125 10.17 6.87 -2.66
C LEU A 125 9.10 7.23 -1.62
N SER A 126 9.22 6.68 -0.40
CA SER A 126 8.21 6.77 0.66
C SER A 126 7.99 8.17 1.24
N GLU A 127 8.88 9.11 0.93
CA GLU A 127 8.81 10.54 1.30
C GLU A 127 8.69 11.47 0.09
N GLU A 128 8.72 10.92 -1.14
CA GLU A 128 8.68 11.71 -2.37
C GLU A 128 7.26 12.15 -2.70
N ALA A 129 7.12 13.30 -3.35
CA ALA A 129 5.82 13.77 -3.80
C ALA A 129 5.14 12.71 -4.70
N PHE A 130 3.83 12.55 -4.55
CA PHE A 130 2.97 11.56 -5.21
C PHE A 130 3.18 10.11 -4.76
N TRP A 131 4.42 9.67 -4.57
CA TRP A 131 4.74 8.29 -4.17
C TRP A 131 4.73 8.05 -2.67
N GLY A 132 4.88 9.12 -1.90
CA GLY A 132 4.97 9.10 -0.46
C GLY A 132 3.70 8.60 0.22
N ILE A 133 3.85 8.18 1.48
CA ILE A 133 2.76 7.56 2.23
C ILE A 133 1.57 8.52 2.44
N ASP A 134 1.83 9.82 2.51
CA ASP A 134 0.80 10.84 2.69
C ASP A 134 -0.09 10.97 1.44
N ASP A 135 0.52 11.00 0.26
CA ASP A 135 -0.20 11.01 -1.02
C ASP A 135 -0.94 9.68 -1.26
N LEU A 136 -0.32 8.54 -0.89
CA LEU A 136 -0.98 7.24 -0.93
C LEU A 136 -2.22 7.21 -0.02
N ALA A 137 -2.11 7.67 1.22
CA ALA A 137 -3.20 7.73 2.16
C ALA A 137 -4.36 8.60 1.65
N MET A 138 -4.05 9.73 1.00
CA MET A 138 -5.06 10.57 0.35
C MET A 138 -5.79 9.81 -0.77
N ARG A 139 -5.06 9.10 -1.66
CA ARG A 139 -5.69 8.31 -2.75
C ARG A 139 -6.56 7.18 -2.21
N VAL A 140 -6.07 6.45 -1.20
CA VAL A 140 -6.84 5.40 -0.50
C VAL A 140 -8.11 6.01 0.11
N HIS A 141 -8.01 7.17 0.77
CA HIS A 141 -9.15 7.85 1.35
C HIS A 141 -10.20 8.22 0.28
N GLN A 142 -9.75 8.80 -0.84
CA GLN A 142 -10.65 9.17 -1.94
C GLN A 142 -11.35 7.96 -2.56
N ALA A 143 -10.64 6.86 -2.79
CA ALA A 143 -11.19 5.64 -3.36
C ALA A 143 -12.20 4.97 -2.39
N THR A 144 -11.86 4.89 -1.10
CA THR A 144 -12.74 4.29 -0.09
C THR A 144 -13.99 5.13 0.18
N ARG A 145 -13.91 6.46 0.13
CA ARG A 145 -15.08 7.36 0.17
C ARG A 145 -16.06 7.13 -0.99
N LYS A 146 -15.57 6.64 -2.13
CA LYS A 146 -16.41 6.22 -3.26
C LYS A 146 -16.91 4.78 -3.14
N GLY A 147 -16.61 4.11 -2.02
CA GLY A 147 -16.92 2.72 -1.75
C GLY A 147 -16.17 1.72 -2.63
N LEU A 148 -14.99 2.08 -3.12
CA LEU A 148 -14.09 1.15 -3.82
C LEU A 148 -13.30 0.31 -2.82
N ARG A 149 -12.94 -0.90 -3.25
CA ARG A 149 -11.98 -1.75 -2.53
C ARG A 149 -10.58 -1.44 -3.03
N VAL A 150 -9.67 -1.10 -2.13
CA VAL A 150 -8.32 -0.66 -2.51
C VAL A 150 -7.30 -1.76 -2.28
N LEU A 151 -6.56 -2.13 -3.32
CA LEU A 151 -5.32 -2.91 -3.23
C LEU A 151 -4.14 -1.95 -3.40
N VAL A 152 -3.05 -2.20 -2.69
CA VAL A 152 -1.82 -1.42 -2.86
C VAL A 152 -0.71 -2.34 -3.33
N ARG A 153 -0.22 -2.14 -4.55
CA ARG A 153 1.02 -2.74 -5.02
C ARG A 153 2.20 -2.03 -4.36
N VAL A 154 3.09 -2.82 -3.76
CA VAL A 154 4.27 -2.34 -3.07
C VAL A 154 5.52 -2.85 -3.78
N ASP A 155 6.18 -1.96 -4.51
CA ASP A 155 7.46 -2.24 -5.14
C ASP A 155 8.62 -1.72 -4.25
N TYR A 156 9.83 -2.24 -4.44
CA TYR A 156 11.00 -1.72 -3.75
C TYR A 156 11.40 -0.33 -4.28
N ALA A 157 11.57 -0.20 -5.59
CA ALA A 157 11.85 1.06 -6.26
C ALA A 157 11.36 1.06 -7.71
N GLN A 158 11.36 2.23 -8.36
CA GLN A 158 11.10 2.30 -9.80
C GLN A 158 12.11 1.43 -10.57
N GLY A 159 11.61 0.55 -11.45
CA GLY A 159 12.44 -0.42 -12.18
C GLY A 159 12.99 -1.58 -11.33
N GLN A 160 12.64 -1.67 -10.05
CA GLN A 160 13.06 -2.75 -9.15
C GLN A 160 11.86 -3.20 -8.30
N SER A 161 11.18 -4.26 -8.74
CA SER A 161 9.92 -4.65 -8.12
C SER A 161 10.09 -5.17 -6.69
N MET A 162 11.12 -5.99 -6.44
CA MET A 162 11.45 -6.53 -5.11
C MET A 162 12.92 -6.21 -4.77
N PRO A 163 13.32 -6.23 -3.49
CA PRO A 163 14.73 -6.10 -3.11
C PRO A 163 15.63 -7.03 -3.94
N PRO A 164 16.80 -6.56 -4.44
CA PRO A 164 17.71 -7.38 -5.22
C PRO A 164 18.12 -8.66 -4.52
N ARG A 165 18.45 -9.71 -5.29
CA ARG A 165 18.83 -11.01 -4.73
C ARG A 165 20.00 -10.90 -3.76
N ALA A 166 19.84 -11.53 -2.60
CA ALA A 166 20.82 -11.58 -1.51
C ALA A 166 21.20 -10.20 -0.93
N ASP A 167 20.40 -9.16 -1.18
CA ASP A 167 20.62 -7.82 -0.63
C ASP A 167 19.86 -7.63 0.69
N GLN A 168 20.53 -7.94 1.80
CA GLN A 168 19.93 -7.93 3.14
C GLN A 168 19.60 -6.52 3.65
N LEU A 169 20.35 -5.51 3.20
CA LEU A 169 20.06 -4.11 3.53
C LEU A 169 18.77 -3.66 2.84
N ALA A 170 18.67 -3.90 1.53
CA ALA A 170 17.45 -3.62 0.78
C ALA A 170 16.23 -4.37 1.33
N LEU A 171 16.41 -5.62 1.78
CA LEU A 171 15.37 -6.38 2.46
C LEU A 171 14.93 -5.67 3.76
N THR A 172 15.89 -5.26 4.59
CA THR A 172 15.59 -4.58 5.86
C THR A 172 14.80 -3.28 5.64
N GLU A 173 15.22 -2.45 4.67
CA GLU A 173 14.51 -1.22 4.29
C GLU A 173 13.08 -1.51 3.81
N TYR A 174 12.92 -2.52 2.95
CA TYR A 174 11.62 -2.93 2.44
C TYR A 174 10.68 -3.41 3.56
N LEU A 175 11.18 -4.25 4.48
CA LEU A 175 10.38 -4.74 5.62
C LEU A 175 10.01 -3.61 6.59
N GLN A 176 10.90 -2.65 6.84
CA GLN A 176 10.57 -1.46 7.64
C GLN A 176 9.44 -0.65 6.99
N TYR A 177 9.50 -0.49 5.67
CA TYR A 177 8.43 0.19 4.94
C TYR A 177 7.10 -0.57 5.01
N LEU A 178 7.11 -1.90 4.88
CA LEU A 178 5.90 -2.72 5.04
C LEU A 178 5.28 -2.61 6.44
N ARG A 179 6.11 -2.58 7.50
CA ARG A 179 5.62 -2.32 8.87
C ARG A 179 4.94 -0.97 8.97
N ARG A 180 5.56 0.07 8.39
CA ARG A 180 4.99 1.42 8.37
C ARG A 180 3.64 1.46 7.65
N LEU A 181 3.52 0.82 6.49
CA LEU A 181 2.25 0.70 5.77
C LEU A 181 1.18 0.01 6.61
N ALA A 182 1.52 -1.12 7.24
CA ALA A 182 0.59 -1.91 8.03
C ALA A 182 0.13 -1.18 9.30
N ARG A 183 1.01 -0.38 9.91
CA ARG A 183 0.74 0.39 11.13
C ARG A 183 -0.03 1.69 10.88
N ASP A 184 0.12 2.32 9.71
CA ASP A 184 -0.47 3.63 9.43
C ASP A 184 -2.00 3.57 9.41
N GLU A 185 -2.64 4.22 10.38
CA GLU A 185 -4.10 4.17 10.55
C GLU A 185 -4.88 4.81 9.40
N ARG A 186 -4.24 5.70 8.63
CA ARG A 186 -4.85 6.30 7.44
C ARG A 186 -5.03 5.28 6.31
N LEU A 187 -4.26 4.19 6.35
CA LEU A 187 -4.31 3.09 5.39
C LEU A 187 -5.22 1.93 5.84
N ARG A 188 -5.99 2.08 6.93
CA ARG A 188 -6.96 1.06 7.38
C ARG A 188 -7.99 0.65 6.32
N GLY A 189 -8.25 1.53 5.34
CA GLY A 189 -9.14 1.26 4.21
C GLY A 189 -8.55 0.33 3.13
N VAL A 190 -7.26 -0.02 3.22
CA VAL A 190 -6.60 -0.94 2.28
C VAL A 190 -7.09 -2.37 2.53
N TYR A 191 -7.58 -3.02 1.47
CA TYR A 191 -8.03 -4.41 1.49
C TYR A 191 -6.84 -5.39 1.57
N GLY A 192 -5.74 -5.08 0.88
CA GLY A 192 -4.54 -5.90 0.88
C GLY A 192 -3.36 -5.28 0.14
N TYR A 193 -2.17 -5.75 0.47
CA TYR A 193 -0.91 -5.39 -0.18
C TYR A 193 -0.50 -6.47 -1.18
N VAL A 194 -0.18 -6.06 -2.40
CA VAL A 194 0.37 -6.91 -3.45
C VAL A 194 1.88 -6.67 -3.50
N LEU A 195 2.68 -7.67 -3.13
CA LEU A 195 4.13 -7.49 -3.00
C LEU A 195 4.81 -7.72 -4.34
N GLY A 196 5.25 -6.64 -4.98
CA GLY A 196 5.86 -6.69 -6.30
C GLY A 196 4.89 -7.02 -7.45
N SER A 197 5.42 -7.04 -8.67
CA SER A 197 4.78 -7.45 -9.92
C SER A 197 5.83 -7.56 -11.01
N GLY A 198 5.74 -8.60 -11.84
CA GLY A 198 6.60 -8.80 -13.00
C GLY A 198 8.06 -9.03 -12.66
N PHE A 199 8.36 -9.47 -11.44
CA PHE A 199 9.73 -9.62 -10.93
C PHE A 199 10.55 -10.73 -11.64
N ASN A 200 9.91 -11.54 -12.50
CA ASN A 200 10.56 -12.45 -13.44
C ASN A 200 11.08 -11.76 -14.72
N GLU A 201 10.64 -10.54 -15.04
CA GLU A 201 11.19 -9.75 -16.15
C GLU A 201 12.46 -8.99 -15.72
N LEU A 202 13.49 -8.97 -16.56
CA LEU A 202 14.75 -8.28 -16.22
C LEU A 202 14.61 -6.77 -16.11
N ASN A 203 13.71 -6.15 -16.87
CA ASN A 203 13.41 -4.71 -16.76
C ASN A 203 12.86 -4.33 -15.38
N SER A 204 12.10 -5.24 -14.77
CA SER A 204 11.61 -5.11 -13.39
C SER A 204 12.71 -5.35 -12.33
N ASN A 205 13.95 -5.57 -12.78
CA ASN A 205 15.17 -5.73 -12.00
C ASN A 205 16.30 -4.80 -12.49
N SER A 206 15.96 -3.73 -13.23
CA SER A 206 16.91 -2.86 -13.93
C SER A 206 17.90 -2.13 -13.02
N ARG A 207 17.61 -1.99 -11.72
CA ARG A 207 18.54 -1.35 -10.76
C ARG A 207 19.63 -2.29 -10.26
N ALA A 208 19.44 -3.60 -10.42
CA ALA A 208 20.42 -4.62 -10.05
C ALA A 208 20.36 -5.80 -11.04
N PRO A 209 20.71 -5.58 -12.33
CA PRO A 209 20.53 -6.58 -13.39
C PRO A 209 21.34 -7.88 -13.15
N GLU A 210 22.47 -7.79 -12.44
CA GLU A 210 23.30 -8.95 -12.07
C GLU A 210 22.73 -9.76 -10.88
N ARG A 211 21.70 -9.23 -10.21
CA ARG A 211 21.07 -9.84 -9.02
C ARG A 211 19.54 -9.85 -9.17
N PRO A 212 19.00 -10.43 -10.26
CA PRO A 212 17.57 -10.43 -10.49
C PRO A 212 16.85 -11.28 -9.44
N VAL A 213 15.58 -10.98 -9.21
CA VAL A 213 14.75 -11.65 -8.20
C VAL A 213 14.36 -13.04 -8.68
N THR A 214 14.89 -14.08 -8.03
CA THR A 214 14.53 -15.49 -8.29
C THR A 214 13.29 -15.92 -7.50
N PRO A 215 12.63 -17.04 -7.87
CA PRO A 215 11.48 -17.56 -7.12
C PRO A 215 11.78 -17.81 -5.63
N GLU A 216 12.95 -18.37 -5.32
CA GLU A 216 13.40 -18.66 -3.96
C GLU A 216 13.63 -17.38 -3.17
N TRP A 217 14.27 -16.39 -3.80
CA TRP A 217 14.51 -15.10 -3.15
C TRP A 217 13.20 -14.35 -2.89
N TYR A 218 12.24 -14.40 -3.82
CA TYR A 218 10.91 -13.87 -3.56
C TYR A 218 10.24 -14.56 -2.36
N ALA A 219 10.24 -15.90 -2.32
CA ALA A 219 9.65 -16.65 -1.20
C ALA A 219 10.36 -16.36 0.13
N ARG A 220 11.69 -16.19 0.11
CA ARG A 220 12.49 -15.75 1.26
C ARG A 220 12.03 -14.38 1.79
N ILE A 221 11.81 -13.41 0.90
CA ILE A 221 11.29 -12.09 1.29
C ILE A 221 9.86 -12.23 1.82
N PHE A 222 9.02 -13.04 1.16
CA PHE A 222 7.60 -13.13 1.44
C PHE A 222 7.29 -13.82 2.78
N ASN A 223 7.72 -15.06 2.96
CA ASN A 223 7.43 -15.86 4.16
C ASN A 223 8.65 -16.50 4.83
N GLY A 224 9.87 -16.12 4.44
CA GLY A 224 11.10 -16.61 5.07
C GLY A 224 11.53 -17.99 4.60
N TYR A 225 11.11 -18.45 3.42
CA TYR A 225 11.64 -19.67 2.80
C TYR A 225 13.18 -19.69 2.81
N GLY A 226 13.76 -20.85 3.11
CA GLY A 226 15.22 -21.07 3.14
C GLY A 226 15.93 -20.61 4.42
N GLU A 227 15.22 -19.99 5.37
CA GLU A 227 15.79 -19.57 6.66
C GLU A 227 15.39 -20.49 7.82
N PRO A 228 16.11 -20.42 8.95
CA PRO A 228 15.63 -20.98 10.21
C PRO A 228 14.18 -20.57 10.52
N VAL A 229 13.36 -21.51 11.00
CA VAL A 229 11.93 -21.27 11.29
C VAL A 229 11.69 -20.09 12.24
N THR A 230 12.64 -19.82 13.14
CA THR A 230 12.60 -18.72 14.13
C THR A 230 12.84 -17.34 13.52
N HIS A 231 13.38 -17.24 12.30
CA HIS A 231 13.61 -15.97 11.62
C HIS A 231 12.28 -15.35 11.18
N ALA A 232 12.03 -14.11 11.60
CA ALA A 232 10.78 -13.38 11.39
C ALA A 232 10.93 -12.16 10.46
N ASP A 233 12.11 -11.97 9.88
CA ASP A 233 12.45 -10.95 8.89
C ASP A 233 11.92 -11.33 7.49
N ASN A 234 10.60 -11.43 7.39
CA ASN A 234 9.85 -11.62 6.15
C ASN A 234 8.58 -10.77 6.15
N ALA A 235 8.03 -10.54 4.96
CA ALA A 235 6.93 -9.61 4.73
C ALA A 235 5.66 -10.00 5.47
N VAL A 236 5.28 -11.29 5.46
CA VAL A 236 4.06 -11.77 6.12
C VAL A 236 4.14 -11.50 7.62
N GLN A 237 5.23 -11.90 8.28
CA GLN A 237 5.38 -11.67 9.72
C GLN A 237 5.55 -10.19 10.07
N ALA A 238 6.26 -9.41 9.23
CA ALA A 238 6.41 -7.97 9.43
C ALA A 238 5.06 -7.23 9.37
N ILE A 239 4.22 -7.55 8.38
CA ILE A 239 2.88 -6.93 8.24
C ILE A 239 1.96 -7.40 9.37
N ARG A 240 1.89 -8.71 9.64
CA ARG A 240 0.94 -9.26 10.62
C ARG A 240 1.26 -8.88 12.06
N ALA A 241 2.51 -8.56 12.37
CA ALA A 241 2.89 -8.01 13.68
C ALA A 241 2.23 -6.64 13.94
N GLU A 242 2.01 -5.84 12.90
CA GLU A 242 1.42 -4.50 13.02
C GLU A 242 -0.10 -4.53 12.73
N ASN A 243 -0.53 -5.31 11.74
CA ASN A 243 -1.92 -5.43 11.33
C ASN A 243 -2.28 -6.88 10.96
N PRO A 244 -2.93 -7.62 11.88
CA PRO A 244 -3.27 -9.02 11.65
C PRO A 244 -4.50 -9.20 10.76
N TYR A 245 -5.10 -8.15 10.19
CA TYR A 245 -6.33 -8.23 9.39
C TYR A 245 -6.14 -7.92 7.91
N VAL A 246 -5.13 -7.13 7.56
CA VAL A 246 -4.84 -6.81 6.15
C VAL A 246 -4.32 -8.04 5.41
N ARG A 247 -4.70 -8.18 4.14
CA ARG A 247 -4.24 -9.30 3.30
C ARG A 247 -2.86 -9.02 2.74
N VAL A 248 -2.03 -10.05 2.66
CA VAL A 248 -0.72 -10.04 2.02
C VAL A 248 -0.76 -10.98 0.82
N LEU A 249 -0.68 -10.40 -0.37
CA LEU A 249 -0.85 -11.08 -1.64
C LEU A 249 0.48 -11.17 -2.38
N VAL A 250 0.71 -12.33 -3.00
CA VAL A 250 1.84 -12.51 -3.92
C VAL A 250 1.60 -11.69 -5.18
N GLY A 251 2.62 -10.95 -5.60
CA GLY A 251 2.62 -10.18 -6.83
C GLY A 251 2.53 -11.05 -8.08
N PRO A 252 1.97 -10.53 -9.19
CA PRO A 252 1.84 -11.33 -10.40
C PRO A 252 3.20 -11.60 -11.05
N VAL A 253 3.43 -12.84 -11.47
CA VAL A 253 4.47 -13.20 -12.43
C VAL A 253 4.04 -12.70 -13.82
N ARG A 254 4.94 -12.06 -14.58
CA ARG A 254 4.67 -11.61 -15.96
C ARG A 254 4.50 -12.84 -16.86
N PRO A 255 3.30 -13.06 -17.45
CA PRO A 255 3.09 -14.18 -18.36
C PRO A 255 3.93 -14.04 -19.63
N TRP A 256 4.28 -15.18 -20.24
CA TRP A 256 5.06 -15.29 -21.49
C TRP A 256 6.45 -14.65 -21.49
N ASN A 257 6.91 -14.11 -20.37
CA ASN A 257 8.28 -13.63 -20.24
C ASN A 257 9.25 -14.83 -20.29
N THR A 258 10.38 -14.63 -20.97
CA THR A 258 11.42 -15.64 -21.17
C THR A 258 12.74 -15.28 -20.51
N ASP A 259 12.80 -14.20 -19.74
CA ASP A 259 14.06 -13.67 -19.21
C ASP A 259 14.57 -14.48 -18.02
N GLN A 260 13.65 -14.99 -17.20
CA GLN A 260 13.95 -15.83 -16.05
C GLN A 260 13.09 -17.10 -16.04
N ASP A 261 13.67 -18.15 -15.50
CA ASP A 261 13.11 -19.50 -15.41
C ASP A 261 13.00 -19.92 -13.92
N GLY A 262 12.56 -21.14 -13.66
CA GLY A 262 12.58 -21.72 -12.32
C GLY A 262 13.07 -23.17 -12.32
N ASP A 263 13.69 -23.59 -11.22
CA ASP A 263 14.29 -24.93 -11.10
C ASP A 263 13.26 -26.07 -11.24
N ARG A 264 12.00 -25.81 -10.86
CA ARG A 264 10.90 -26.78 -10.98
C ARG A 264 10.15 -26.56 -12.28
N ARG A 265 10.38 -27.47 -13.24
CA ARG A 265 9.63 -27.48 -14.49
C ARG A 265 8.13 -27.73 -14.29
N TYR A 266 7.33 -27.03 -15.07
CA TYR A 266 5.89 -27.27 -15.21
C TYR A 266 5.61 -28.22 -16.37
N ALA A 267 4.36 -28.71 -16.47
CA ALA A 267 3.95 -29.64 -17.54
C ALA A 267 4.16 -29.06 -18.95
N ILE A 268 4.04 -27.74 -19.08
CA ILE A 268 4.43 -26.98 -20.26
C ILE A 268 5.74 -26.29 -19.93
N ASP A 269 6.83 -26.69 -20.60
CA ASP A 269 8.18 -26.17 -20.37
C ASP A 269 8.31 -24.76 -20.97
N ALA A 270 7.89 -23.76 -20.20
CA ALA A 270 8.01 -22.35 -20.52
C ALA A 270 8.59 -21.60 -19.32
N PRO A 271 9.57 -20.68 -19.53
CA PRO A 271 10.31 -20.06 -18.42
C PRO A 271 9.42 -19.42 -17.35
N TRP A 272 8.44 -18.59 -17.74
CA TRP A 272 7.51 -17.97 -16.78
C TRP A 272 6.64 -18.99 -16.01
N LEU A 273 6.28 -20.13 -16.61
CA LEU A 273 5.51 -21.18 -15.93
C LEU A 273 6.37 -21.93 -14.93
N ASN A 274 7.59 -22.27 -15.30
CA ASN A 274 8.58 -22.88 -14.43
C ASN A 274 8.95 -21.95 -13.26
N TYR A 275 9.11 -20.66 -13.52
CA TYR A 275 9.31 -19.62 -12.52
C TYR A 275 8.15 -19.62 -11.50
N MET A 276 6.91 -19.53 -11.99
CA MET A 276 5.71 -19.56 -11.15
C MET A 276 5.57 -20.88 -10.37
N ASN A 277 5.85 -22.01 -11.00
CA ASN A 277 5.77 -23.33 -10.39
C ASN A 277 6.79 -23.49 -9.25
N THR A 278 8.02 -22.98 -9.46
CA THR A 278 9.05 -22.94 -8.43
C THR A 278 8.64 -22.02 -7.28
N LEU A 279 8.12 -20.82 -7.59
CA LEU A 279 7.66 -19.85 -6.61
C LEU A 279 6.55 -20.41 -5.71
N VAL A 280 5.51 -21.01 -6.30
CA VAL A 280 4.41 -21.59 -5.53
C VAL A 280 4.91 -22.70 -4.61
N ALA A 281 5.82 -23.54 -5.12
CA ALA A 281 6.39 -24.62 -4.34
C ALA A 281 7.24 -24.13 -3.16
N THR A 282 8.09 -23.12 -3.35
CA THR A 282 8.92 -22.57 -2.26
C THR A 282 8.08 -21.82 -1.23
N LEU A 283 7.04 -21.10 -1.66
CA LEU A 283 6.07 -20.49 -0.74
C LEU A 283 5.34 -21.53 0.11
N ASP A 284 4.84 -22.61 -0.51
CA ASP A 284 4.18 -23.72 0.19
C ASP A 284 5.12 -24.41 1.19
N GLU A 285 6.36 -24.68 0.77
CA GLU A 285 7.38 -25.27 1.64
C GLU A 285 7.69 -24.38 2.86
N GLY A 286 7.89 -23.07 2.64
CA GLY A 286 8.13 -22.11 3.73
C GLY A 286 6.95 -22.04 4.71
N ALA A 287 5.71 -22.01 4.19
CA ALA A 287 4.51 -21.97 5.00
C ALA A 287 4.33 -23.25 5.84
N ARG A 288 4.50 -24.43 5.23
CA ARG A 288 4.41 -25.73 5.92
C ARG A 288 5.49 -25.87 6.98
N THR A 289 6.72 -25.47 6.68
CA THR A 289 7.86 -25.58 7.60
C THR A 289 7.64 -24.71 8.85
N LYS A 290 7.16 -23.47 8.68
CA LYS A 290 6.80 -22.60 9.82
C LYS A 290 5.56 -23.10 10.57
N SER A 291 4.55 -23.60 9.87
CA SER A 291 3.35 -24.16 10.48
C SER A 291 3.66 -25.40 11.34
N ALA A 292 4.55 -26.29 10.88
CA ALA A 292 5.03 -27.44 11.65
C ALA A 292 5.78 -27.03 12.93
N ALA A 293 6.43 -25.86 12.92
CA ALA A 293 7.06 -25.25 14.09
C ALA A 293 6.09 -24.45 14.98
N GLY A 294 4.79 -24.47 14.69
CA GLY A 294 3.76 -23.78 15.48
C GLY A 294 3.64 -22.28 15.20
N ILE A 295 4.23 -21.78 14.10
CA ILE A 295 4.12 -20.37 13.68
C ILE A 295 2.98 -20.25 12.66
N PRO A 296 1.83 -19.65 13.04
CA PRO A 296 0.64 -19.61 12.20
C PRO A 296 0.70 -18.47 11.17
N LEU A 297 -0.20 -18.53 10.18
CA LEU A 297 -0.48 -17.43 9.23
C LEU A 297 0.73 -16.97 8.40
N THR A 298 1.58 -17.90 7.97
CA THR A 298 2.79 -17.63 7.16
C THR A 298 2.60 -17.89 5.66
N ALA A 299 1.43 -18.38 5.26
CA ALA A 299 1.05 -18.55 3.86
C ALA A 299 0.55 -17.22 3.26
N PRO A 300 0.64 -17.03 1.93
CA PRO A 300 -0.05 -15.93 1.26
C PRO A 300 -1.56 -15.97 1.47
N ASP A 301 -2.21 -14.80 1.53
CA ASP A 301 -3.68 -14.70 1.50
C ASP A 301 -4.25 -14.88 0.09
N GLY A 302 -3.39 -14.86 -0.92
CA GLY A 302 -3.74 -15.04 -2.32
C GLY A 302 -2.63 -14.63 -3.28
N PHE A 303 -2.93 -14.78 -4.57
CA PHE A 303 -2.05 -14.39 -5.67
C PHE A 303 -2.76 -13.36 -6.53
N ALA A 304 -2.10 -12.23 -6.78
CA ALA A 304 -2.49 -11.34 -7.86
C ALA A 304 -2.08 -11.99 -9.18
N LEU A 305 -2.96 -11.95 -10.18
CA LEU A 305 -2.70 -12.47 -11.51
C LEU A 305 -2.70 -11.32 -12.50
N HIS A 306 -1.62 -11.22 -13.27
CA HIS A 306 -1.65 -10.41 -14.48
C HIS A 306 -2.28 -11.29 -15.57
N VAL A 307 -3.52 -10.99 -15.92
CA VAL A 307 -4.21 -11.59 -17.05
C VAL A 307 -4.26 -10.53 -18.14
N PRO A 308 -3.22 -10.40 -18.96
CA PRO A 308 -3.27 -9.49 -20.10
C PRO A 308 -4.50 -9.86 -20.93
N GLY A 309 -5.39 -8.89 -21.10
CA GLY A 309 -6.44 -8.99 -22.09
C GLY A 309 -5.83 -9.06 -23.49
N ARG A 310 -6.66 -9.30 -24.50
CA ARG A 310 -6.27 -9.23 -25.91
C ARG A 310 -5.70 -7.88 -26.43
N PRO A 311 -5.75 -6.71 -25.74
CA PRO A 311 -5.12 -5.49 -26.24
C PRO A 311 -3.63 -5.64 -26.60
N GLU A 312 -2.83 -6.32 -25.78
CA GLU A 312 -1.41 -6.56 -26.08
C GLU A 312 -1.22 -7.60 -27.22
N ALA A 313 -2.21 -8.45 -27.47
CA ALA A 313 -2.19 -9.41 -28.58
C ALA A 313 -2.46 -8.74 -29.94
N ALA A 314 -3.20 -7.63 -29.97
CA ALA A 314 -3.38 -6.82 -31.17
C ALA A 314 -2.05 -6.18 -31.62
N GLU A 315 -1.26 -5.70 -30.66
CA GLU A 315 0.08 -5.17 -30.92
C GLU A 315 1.05 -6.25 -31.37
N ALA A 316 0.94 -7.47 -30.82
CA ALA A 316 1.71 -8.63 -31.26
C ALA A 316 1.43 -9.06 -32.73
N ILE A 317 0.35 -8.59 -33.35
CA ILE A 317 0.01 -8.79 -34.77
C ILE A 317 0.02 -7.49 -35.59
N GLY A 318 0.60 -6.41 -35.06
CA GLY A 318 0.79 -5.14 -35.77
C GLY A 318 -0.43 -4.22 -35.84
N ARG A 319 -1.45 -4.42 -34.99
CA ARG A 319 -2.60 -3.51 -34.83
C ARG A 319 -2.43 -2.65 -33.57
N LYS A 320 -3.09 -1.48 -33.53
CA LYS A 320 -3.01 -0.59 -32.37
C LYS A 320 -3.77 -1.20 -31.19
N GLY A 321 -3.20 -1.17 -29.98
CA GLY A 321 -3.74 -1.87 -28.80
C GLY A 321 -5.14 -1.48 -28.35
N TYR A 322 -5.72 -0.37 -28.86
CA TYR A 322 -7.11 0.01 -28.58
C TYR A 322 -8.13 -0.59 -29.56
N GLU A 323 -7.68 -1.24 -30.63
CA GLU A 323 -8.55 -1.95 -31.58
C GLU A 323 -8.75 -3.39 -31.09
N GLU A 324 -9.69 -3.58 -30.16
CA GLU A 324 -10.48 -4.82 -30.14
C GLU A 324 -11.28 -4.88 -31.46
N PRO A 325 -11.66 -6.06 -32.02
CA PRO A 325 -12.06 -6.22 -33.42
C PRO A 325 -12.75 -5.03 -34.10
#